data_AF-F0X2W4-F1
#
_entry.id   AF-F0X2W4-F1
#
_cell.length_a   1.000
_cell.length_b   1.000
_cell.length_c   1.000
_cell.angle_alpha   90.00
_cell.angle_beta   90.00
_cell.angle_gamma   90.00
#
_symmetry.space_group_name_H-M   'P 1'
#
loop_
_entity.id
_entity.type
_entity.pdbx_description
1 polymer ?
#
loop_
_entity_poly.entity_id
_entity_poly.type
_entity_poly.pdbx_seq_one_letter_code
_entity_poly.pdbx_strand_id
1 'polypeptide(L)'
;MMSAEKSDGKENKKLRLTNHERGNIEGLREAGLILRAIKTITSQSLETIRRVVYPASSLQPKHRGPAPLLSKRQVRLILRTVAQENLSAAQLKAELSLPVSVRCVQRILAQVDWLV
;
A
#
# COMPACT_ATOMS: atom_id res chain seq x y z
N MET A 1 18.71 -7.87 42.54
CA MET A 1 18.75 -7.95 41.06
C MET A 1 17.54 -7.18 40.54
N MET A 2 17.74 -5.95 40.08
CA MET A 2 16.68 -5.13 39.48
C MET A 2 16.77 -5.28 37.97
N SER A 3 15.79 -5.95 37.36
CA SER A 3 15.71 -6.11 35.91
C SER A 3 15.18 -4.83 35.29
N ALA A 4 16.00 -4.20 34.45
CA ALA A 4 15.60 -3.10 33.60
C ALA A 4 14.70 -3.62 32.48
N GLU A 5 13.44 -3.20 32.48
CA GLU A 5 12.56 -3.37 31.33
C GLU A 5 13.06 -2.47 30.20
N LYS A 6 13.56 -3.10 29.13
CA LYS A 6 13.88 -2.42 27.88
C LYS A 6 12.57 -2.12 27.17
N SER A 7 12.16 -0.85 27.13
CA SER A 7 11.08 -0.41 26.27
C SER A 7 11.54 -0.47 24.81
N ASP A 8 10.88 -1.33 24.02
CA ASP A 8 11.10 -1.45 22.60
C ASP A 8 10.70 -0.14 21.90
N GLY A 9 11.71 0.64 21.50
CA GLY A 9 11.55 1.91 20.77
C GLY A 9 10.95 1.73 19.38
N LYS A 10 9.64 1.51 19.28
CA LYS A 10 8.87 1.41 18.02
C LYS A 10 7.79 2.49 17.86
N GLU A 11 7.91 3.63 18.54
CA GLU A 11 6.81 4.60 18.64
C GLU A 11 6.94 5.86 17.75
N ASN A 12 7.86 5.89 16.79
CA ASN A 12 8.10 7.11 15.99
C ASN A 12 7.36 7.16 14.64
N LYS A 13 6.42 6.25 14.37
CA LYS A 13 5.57 6.37 13.18
C LYS A 13 4.27 7.06 13.57
N LYS A 14 4.12 8.33 13.13
CA LYS A 14 2.85 9.04 13.25
C LYS A 14 1.74 8.19 12.63
N LEU A 15 0.79 7.78 13.46
CA LEU A 15 -0.40 7.06 13.02
C LEU A 15 -1.20 7.94 12.06
N ARG A 16 -1.92 7.30 11.13
CA ARG A 16 -2.85 8.02 10.27
C ARG A 16 -3.94 8.62 11.14
N LEU A 17 -4.31 9.88 10.87
CA LEU A 17 -5.44 10.51 11.54
C LEU A 17 -6.69 9.66 11.37
N THR A 18 -7.40 9.45 12.47
CA THR A 18 -8.73 8.88 12.47
C THR A 18 -9.73 9.88 11.87
N ASN A 19 -10.86 9.38 11.37
CA ASN A 19 -11.91 10.24 10.81
C ASN A 19 -12.45 11.23 11.86
N HIS A 20 -12.50 10.82 13.13
CA HIS A 20 -12.92 11.68 14.24
C HIS A 20 -11.96 12.86 14.44
N GLU A 21 -10.65 12.61 14.48
CA GLU A 21 -9.65 13.66 14.61
C GLU A 21 -9.67 14.63 13.42
N ARG A 22 -9.91 14.12 12.20
CA ARG A 22 -10.05 14.96 11.00
C ARG A 22 -11.25 15.88 11.10
N GLY A 23 -12.42 15.34 11.47
CA GLY A 23 -13.64 16.14 11.66
C GLY A 23 -13.49 17.19 12.76
N ASN A 24 -12.78 16.86 13.85
CA ASN A 24 -12.48 17.83 14.91
C ASN A 24 -11.62 19.00 14.38
N ILE A 25 -10.56 18.72 13.60
CA ILE A 25 -9.71 19.76 13.00
C ILE A 25 -10.52 20.64 12.03
N GLU A 26 -11.38 20.04 11.21
CA GLU A 26 -12.26 20.73 10.26
C GLU A 26 -13.24 21.64 11.02
N GLY A 27 -13.93 21.13 12.04
CA GLY A 27 -14.86 21.91 12.86
C GLY A 27 -14.20 23.07 13.62
N LEU A 28 -12.99 22.87 14.18
CA LEU A 28 -12.24 23.96 14.81
C LEU A 28 -11.84 25.05 13.82
N ARG A 29 -11.56 24.68 12.56
CA ARG A 29 -11.28 25.65 11.50
C ARG A 29 -12.54 26.40 11.07
N GLU A 30 -13.68 25.73 10.96
CA GLU A 30 -14.98 26.36 10.68
C GLU A 30 -15.37 27.34 11.79
N ALA A 31 -15.04 27.04 13.05
CA ALA A 31 -15.19 27.95 14.19
C ALA A 31 -14.23 29.17 14.17
N GLY A 32 -13.42 29.32 13.13
CA GLY A 32 -12.54 30.49 12.93
C GLY A 32 -11.21 30.44 13.68
N LEU A 33 -10.85 29.30 14.29
CA LEU A 33 -9.59 29.19 15.02
C LEU A 33 -8.38 29.17 14.06
N ILE A 34 -7.32 29.86 14.48
CA ILE A 34 -6.05 29.85 13.77
C ILE A 34 -5.33 28.51 13.92
N LEU A 35 -4.54 28.10 12.92
CA LEU A 35 -3.87 26.78 12.90
C LEU A 35 -2.99 26.52 14.13
N ARG A 36 -2.40 27.57 14.72
CA ARG A 36 -1.60 27.46 15.95
C ARG A 36 -2.45 27.08 17.17
N ALA A 37 -3.66 27.65 17.29
CA ALA A 37 -4.62 27.29 18.34
C ALA A 37 -5.15 25.86 18.13
N ILE A 38 -5.40 25.47 16.88
CA ILE A 38 -5.80 24.10 16.56
C ILE A 38 -4.70 23.11 16.96
N LYS A 39 -3.42 23.43 16.72
CA LYS A 39 -2.29 22.60 17.19
C LYS A 39 -2.29 22.43 18.69
N THR A 40 -2.50 23.49 19.46
CA THR A 40 -2.50 23.40 20.93
C THR A 40 -3.67 22.57 21.46
N ILE A 41 -4.82 22.60 20.78
CA ILE A 41 -6.02 21.85 21.19
C ILE A 41 -5.92 20.37 20.78
N THR A 42 -5.47 20.09 19.56
CA THR A 42 -5.48 18.74 18.98
C THR A 42 -4.17 17.97 19.18
N SER A 43 -3.12 18.63 19.68
CA SER A 43 -1.75 18.09 19.81
C SER A 43 -1.16 17.56 18.50
N GLN A 44 -1.74 17.91 17.35
CA GLN A 44 -1.28 17.48 16.03
C GLN A 44 -0.21 18.42 15.47
N SER A 45 0.67 17.89 14.62
CA SER A 45 1.65 18.74 13.94
C SER A 45 0.98 19.74 13.01
N LEU A 46 1.55 20.95 12.91
CA LEU A 46 1.05 22.01 12.01
C LEU A 46 0.93 21.54 10.56
N GLU A 47 1.86 20.72 10.08
CA GLU A 47 1.79 20.15 8.73
C GLU A 47 0.58 19.24 8.54
N THR A 48 0.26 18.42 9.55
CA THR A 48 -0.91 17.55 9.53
C THR A 48 -2.19 18.37 9.43
N ILE A 49 -2.30 19.40 10.29
CA ILE A 49 -3.44 20.31 10.28
C ILE A 49 -3.55 21.01 8.92
N ARG A 50 -2.44 21.50 8.36
CA ARG A 50 -2.42 22.11 7.03
C ARG A 50 -2.90 21.15 5.94
N ARG A 51 -2.52 19.87 5.98
CA ARG A 51 -2.98 18.86 5.00
C ARG A 51 -4.46 18.54 5.11
N VAL A 52 -5.04 18.64 6.31
CA VAL A 52 -6.49 18.44 6.52
C VAL A 52 -7.26 19.67 6.02
N VAL A 53 -6.84 20.85 6.45
CA VAL A 53 -7.48 22.13 6.14
C VAL A 53 -7.32 22.55 4.68
N TYR A 54 -6.14 22.32 4.11
CA TYR A 54 -5.81 22.62 2.72
C TYR A 54 -5.38 21.31 2.05
N PRO A 55 -6.34 20.43 1.69
CA PRO A 55 -6.02 19.18 1.05
C PRO A 55 -5.30 19.45 -0.28
N ALA A 56 -4.18 18.75 -0.49
CA ALA A 56 -3.53 18.76 -1.80
C ALA A 56 -4.52 18.24 -2.85
N SER A 57 -4.49 18.83 -4.05
CA SER A 57 -5.38 18.40 -5.13
C SER A 57 -5.29 16.89 -5.35
N SER A 58 -6.45 16.27 -5.59
CA SER A 58 -6.61 14.82 -5.83
C SER A 58 -5.89 14.32 -7.10
N LEU A 59 -5.22 15.21 -7.83
CA LEU A 59 -4.47 14.90 -9.05
C LEU A 59 -3.23 14.05 -8.79
N GLN A 60 -2.77 13.94 -7.54
CA GLN A 60 -1.65 13.06 -7.20
C GLN A 60 -2.12 11.60 -7.23
N PRO A 61 -1.64 10.77 -8.19
CA PRO A 61 -2.01 9.38 -8.24
C PRO A 61 -1.61 8.70 -6.94
N LYS A 62 -2.45 7.80 -6.42
CA LYS A 62 -2.06 6.91 -5.32
C LYS A 62 -0.71 6.28 -5.67
N HIS A 63 0.19 6.23 -4.69
CA HIS A 63 1.50 5.59 -4.86
C HIS A 63 1.28 4.18 -5.41
N ARG A 64 1.74 3.94 -6.64
CA ARG A 64 1.61 2.62 -7.25
C ARG A 64 2.51 1.66 -6.48
N GLY A 65 2.07 0.40 -6.36
CA GLY A 65 2.94 -0.63 -5.80
C GLY A 65 4.22 -0.80 -6.62
N PRO A 66 5.18 -1.61 -6.14
CA PRO A 66 6.37 -1.97 -6.90
C PRO A 66 5.99 -2.46 -8.31
N ALA A 67 6.87 -2.17 -9.28
CA ALA A 67 6.68 -2.68 -10.62
C ALA A 67 6.60 -4.22 -10.61
N PRO A 68 5.69 -4.83 -11.39
CA PRO A 68 5.60 -6.28 -11.47
C PRO A 68 6.92 -6.85 -12.00
N LEU A 69 7.35 -7.97 -11.41
CA LEU A 69 8.60 -8.66 -11.77
C LEU A 69 8.56 -9.23 -13.20
N LEU A 70 7.37 -9.59 -13.69
CA LEU A 70 7.17 -10.07 -15.05
C LEU A 70 6.66 -8.96 -15.96
N SER A 71 7.24 -8.90 -17.15
CA SER A 71 6.74 -8.04 -18.22
C SER A 71 5.39 -8.57 -18.74
N LYS A 72 4.58 -7.66 -19.30
CA LYS A 72 3.33 -8.04 -19.98
C LYS A 72 3.54 -9.09 -21.09
N ARG A 73 4.72 -9.10 -21.73
CA ARG A 73 5.08 -10.09 -22.76
C ARG A 73 5.25 -11.48 -22.16
N GLN A 74 5.97 -11.59 -21.05
CA GLN A 74 6.16 -12.86 -20.35
C GLN A 74 4.83 -13.41 -19.81
N VAL A 75 3.97 -12.56 -19.26
CA VAL A 75 2.63 -12.98 -18.82
C VAL A 75 1.85 -13.58 -19.99
N ARG A 76 1.83 -12.92 -21.15
CA ARG A 76 1.16 -13.47 -22.34
C ARG A 76 1.77 -14.76 -22.85
N LEU A 77 3.10 -14.91 -22.76
CA LEU A 77 3.78 -16.15 -23.16
C LEU A 77 3.32 -17.31 -22.27
N ILE A 78 3.31 -17.11 -20.95
CA ILE A 78 2.80 -18.10 -19.98
C ILE A 78 1.37 -18.51 -20.34
N LEU A 79 0.48 -17.55 -20.58
CA LEU A 79 -0.92 -17.86 -20.87
C LEU A 79 -1.10 -18.61 -22.19
N ARG A 80 -0.27 -18.32 -23.20
CA ARG A 80 -0.30 -19.03 -24.49
C ARG A 80 0.21 -20.46 -24.37
N THR A 81 1.30 -20.69 -23.64
CA THR A 81 1.83 -22.04 -23.45
C THR A 81 0.86 -22.89 -22.64
N VAL A 82 0.23 -22.33 -21.61
CA VAL A 82 -0.81 -23.03 -20.85
C VAL A 82 -2.03 -23.36 -21.72
N ALA A 83 -2.44 -22.44 -22.61
CA ALA A 83 -3.57 -22.70 -23.50
C ALA A 83 -3.28 -23.80 -24.54
N GLN A 84 -2.00 -24.00 -24.87
CA GLN A 84 -1.56 -25.01 -25.84
C GLN A 84 -1.30 -26.37 -25.17
N GLU A 85 -0.80 -26.38 -23.94
CA GLU A 85 -0.35 -27.57 -23.23
C GLU A 85 -0.84 -27.61 -21.78
N ASN A 86 -1.26 -28.79 -21.32
CA ASN A 86 -1.65 -29.01 -19.92
C ASN A 86 -0.42 -29.17 -19.01
N LEU A 87 0.32 -28.08 -18.83
CA LEU A 87 1.53 -28.05 -18.01
C LEU A 87 1.25 -27.57 -16.59
N SER A 88 1.91 -28.19 -15.61
CA SER A 88 1.92 -27.68 -14.24
C SER A 88 2.69 -26.36 -14.15
N ALA A 89 2.36 -25.52 -13.14
CA ALA A 89 3.06 -24.26 -12.91
C ALA A 89 4.58 -24.40 -12.69
N ALA A 90 5.02 -25.54 -12.16
CA ALA A 90 6.44 -25.84 -11.98
C ALA A 90 7.14 -26.12 -13.31
N GLN A 91 6.49 -26.89 -14.20
CA GLN A 91 6.98 -27.17 -15.55
C GLN A 91 7.04 -25.88 -16.39
N LEU A 92 5.99 -25.06 -16.34
CA LEU A 92 5.96 -23.76 -17.05
C LEU A 92 7.10 -22.83 -16.64
N LYS A 93 7.42 -22.80 -15.34
CA LYS A 93 8.57 -22.02 -14.86
C LYS A 93 9.87 -22.53 -15.46
N ALA A 94 10.06 -23.85 -15.47
CA ALA A 94 11.29 -24.48 -15.95
C ALA A 94 11.46 -24.30 -17.47
N GLU A 95 10.41 -24.57 -18.24
CA GLU A 95 10.39 -24.49 -19.70
C GLU A 95 10.62 -23.05 -20.19
N LEU A 96 9.93 -22.08 -19.58
CA LEU A 96 10.08 -20.67 -19.94
C LEU A 96 11.26 -19.99 -19.25
N SER A 97 12.05 -20.73 -18.45
CA SER A 97 13.22 -20.23 -17.71
C SER A 97 12.94 -18.94 -16.91
N LEU A 98 11.76 -18.85 -16.29
CA LEU A 98 11.29 -17.60 -15.69
C LEU A 98 12.03 -17.26 -14.38
N PRO A 99 12.45 -16.00 -14.18
CA PRO A 99 13.14 -15.55 -12.97
C PRO A 99 12.18 -15.30 -11.80
N VAL A 100 11.16 -16.15 -11.63
CA VAL A 100 10.12 -16.00 -10.60
C VAL A 100 9.90 -17.28 -9.81
N SER A 101 9.22 -17.16 -8.68
CA SER A 101 8.77 -18.34 -7.92
C SER A 101 7.61 -19.04 -8.62
N VAL A 102 7.47 -20.35 -8.40
CA VAL A 102 6.31 -21.13 -8.89
C VAL A 102 4.99 -20.53 -8.40
N ARG A 103 4.97 -20.02 -7.16
CA ARG A 103 3.80 -19.32 -6.58
C ARG A 103 3.40 -18.08 -7.37
N CYS A 104 4.35 -17.37 -7.99
CA CYS A 104 4.04 -16.24 -8.86
C CYS A 104 3.30 -16.68 -10.12
N VAL A 105 3.76 -17.77 -10.75
CA VAL A 105 3.09 -18.39 -11.92
C VAL A 105 1.68 -18.86 -11.53
N GLN A 106 1.53 -19.58 -10.43
CA GLN A 106 0.21 -20.01 -9.92
C GLN A 106 -0.76 -18.84 -9.71
N ARG A 107 -0.27 -17.72 -9.13
CA ARG A 107 -1.10 -16.52 -8.95
C ARG A 107 -1.53 -15.89 -10.26
N ILE A 108 -0.71 -15.97 -11.31
CA ILE A 108 -1.07 -15.48 -12.65
C ILE A 108 -2.15 -16.37 -13.25
N LEU A 109 -2.00 -17.69 -13.16
CA LEU A 109 -2.99 -18.64 -13.67
C LEU A 109 -4.32 -18.52 -12.93
N ALA A 110 -4.30 -18.34 -11.60
CA ALA A 110 -5.49 -18.15 -10.79
C ALA A 110 -6.25 -16.83 -11.05
N GLN A 111 -5.67 -15.88 -11.78
CA GLN A 111 -6.36 -14.65 -12.21
C GLN A 111 -7.14 -14.83 -13.52
N VAL A 112 -7.08 -16.01 -14.13
CA VAL A 112 -7.59 -16.26 -15.46
C VAL A 112 -8.78 -17.20 -15.37
N ASP A 113 -9.96 -16.67 -15.68
CA ASP A 113 -11.25 -17.34 -15.39
C ASP A 113 -11.45 -18.66 -16.16
N TRP A 114 -10.81 -18.83 -17.32
CA TRP A 114 -10.93 -20.02 -18.16
C TRP A 114 -9.95 -21.15 -17.80
N LEU A 115 -9.11 -20.96 -16.78
CA LEU A 115 -8.13 -21.94 -16.29
C LEU A 115 -8.56 -22.68 -15.01
N VAL A 116 -9.84 -22.58 -14.65
CA VAL A 116 -10.47 -23.19 -13.47
C VAL A 116 -10.94 -24.60 -13.76
#